data_AF-A0A2X3CIF1-F1
#
_entry.id   AF-A0A2X3CIF1-F1
#
_cell.length_a   1.000
_cell.length_b   1.000
_cell.length_c   1.000
_cell.angle_alpha   90.00
_cell.angle_beta   90.00
_cell.angle_gamma   90.00
#
_symmetry.space_group_name_H-M   'P 1'
#
loop_
_entity.id
_entity.type
_entity.pdbx_description
1 polymer ?
#
loop_
_entity_poly.entity_id
_entity_poly.type
_entity_poly.pdbx_seq_one_letter_code
_entity_poly.pdbx_strand_id
1 'polypeptide(L)' 'MSLTLRLTGTGGAQLVPVFGCDCAACRRARREESHRRRPCSGVVTFNSAVTLLDAGRRI' A
#
# COMPACT_ATOMS: atom_id res chain seq x y z
N MET A 1 21.40 -15.93 5.37
CA MET A 1 21.21 -14.53 4.95
C MET A 1 19.86 -14.44 4.26
N SER A 2 18.97 -13.56 4.74
CA SER A 2 17.60 -13.43 4.19
C SER A 2 17.31 -11.96 3.86
N LEU A 3 16.68 -11.74 2.71
CA LEU A 3 16.21 -10.44 2.24
C LEU A 3 14.73 -10.56 1.88
N THR A 4 13.90 -9.65 2.40
CA THR A 4 12.47 -9.58 2.06
C THR A 4 12.08 -8.14 1.79
N LEU A 5 11.27 -7.94 0.74
CA LEU A 5 10.59 -6.68 0.45
C LEU A 5 9.09 -6.87 0.67
N ARG A 6 8.51 -6.12 1.62
CA ARG A 6 7.06 -6.07 1.83
C ARG A 6 6.51 -4.76 1.31
N LEU A 7 5.55 -4.83 0.39
CA LEU A 7 4.82 -3.65 -0.09
C LEU A 7 3.75 -3.26 0.94
N THR A 8 3.89 -2.10 1.56
CA THR A 8 2.92 -1.57 2.54
C THR A 8 1.85 -0.68 1.91
N GLY A 9 2.12 -0.18 0.70
CA GLY A 9 1.15 0.47 -0.17
C GLY A 9 1.59 0.42 -1.62
N THR A 10 0.61 0.45 -2.53
CA THR A 10 0.81 0.25 -3.98
C THR A 10 -0.03 1.22 -4.83
N GLY A 11 -0.53 2.29 -4.22
CA GLY A 11 -1.30 3.34 -4.87
C GLY A 11 -0.48 4.62 -5.03
N GLY A 12 -0.86 5.45 -6.01
CA GLY A 12 -0.40 6.83 -6.08
C GLY A 12 -1.11 7.73 -5.05
N ALA A 13 -0.94 9.05 -5.17
CA ALA A 13 -1.55 10.02 -4.24
C ALA A 13 -3.09 9.94 -4.16
N GLN A 14 -3.74 9.55 -5.25
CA GLN A 14 -5.21 9.45 -5.33
C GLN A 14 -5.78 8.23 -4.58
N LEU A 15 -4.94 7.23 -4.27
CA LEU A 15 -5.31 5.96 -3.62
C LEU A 15 -6.29 5.11 -4.45
N VAL A 16 -6.60 3.93 -3.91
CA VAL A 16 -7.79 3.16 -4.31
C VAL A 16 -8.45 2.64 -3.03
N PRO A 17 -9.73 2.94 -2.77
CA PRO A 17 -10.65 3.71 -3.62
C PRO A 17 -10.32 5.21 -3.67
N VAL A 18 -10.57 5.82 -4.82
CA VAL A 18 -10.59 7.27 -4.97
C VAL A 18 -11.81 7.84 -4.24
N PHE A 19 -11.62 8.96 -3.55
CA PHE A 19 -12.72 9.66 -2.88
C PHE A 19 -13.82 10.04 -3.89
N GLY A 20 -15.07 9.70 -3.59
CA GLY A 20 -16.23 9.97 -4.45
C GLY A 20 -16.36 9.13 -5.74
N CYS A 21 -15.38 8.28 -6.09
CA CYS A 21 -15.43 7.53 -7.35
C CYS A 21 -16.27 6.24 -7.26
N ASP A 22 -17.20 6.03 -8.18
CA ASP A 22 -17.99 4.79 -8.25
C ASP A 22 -17.58 3.84 -9.39
N CYS A 23 -16.34 3.90 -9.86
CA CYS A 23 -15.89 2.94 -10.88
C CYS A 23 -15.81 1.50 -10.31
N ALA A 24 -15.77 0.50 -11.19
CA ALA A 24 -15.72 -0.92 -10.79
C ALA A 24 -14.57 -1.23 -9.81
N ALA A 25 -13.38 -0.66 -10.03
CA ALA A 25 -12.23 -0.87 -9.16
C ALA A 25 -12.44 -0.28 -7.75
N CYS A 26 -13.00 0.93 -7.66
CA CYS A 26 -13.28 1.58 -6.38
C CYS A 26 -14.41 0.86 -5.64
N ARG A 27 -15.48 0.44 -6.32
CA ARG A 27 -16.54 -0.39 -5.72
C ARG A 27 -15.99 -1.68 -5.14
N ARG A 28 -15.13 -2.37 -5.88
CA ARG A 28 -14.47 -3.59 -5.42
C ARG A 28 -13.59 -3.32 -4.19
N ALA A 29 -12.76 -2.29 -4.20
CA ALA A 29 -11.89 -1.93 -3.06
C ALA A 29 -12.66 -1.43 -1.82
N ARG A 30 -13.89 -0.93 -1.99
CA ARG A 30 -14.79 -0.63 -0.85
C ARG A 30 -15.32 -1.92 -0.22
N ARG A 31 -15.71 -2.91 -1.04
CA ARG A 31 -16.25 -4.20 -0.60
C ARG A 31 -15.18 -5.14 -0.03
N GLU A 32 -14.00 -5.15 -0.65
CA GLU A 32 -12.91 -6.08 -0.36
C GLU A 32 -11.63 -5.30 -0.04
N GLU A 33 -11.19 -5.36 1.22
CA GLU A 33 -10.02 -4.59 1.68
C GLU A 33 -8.72 -4.98 0.95
N SER A 34 -8.59 -6.24 0.52
CA SER A 34 -7.45 -6.75 -0.26
C SER A 34 -7.22 -5.99 -1.57
N HIS A 35 -8.22 -5.26 -2.05
CA HIS A 35 -8.15 -4.44 -3.25
C HIS A 35 -7.89 -2.95 -2.99
N ARG A 36 -7.76 -2.54 -1.72
CA ARG A 36 -7.35 -1.16 -1.38
C ARG A 36 -5.88 -0.93 -1.65
N ARG A 37 -5.56 0.25 -2.17
CA ARG A 37 -4.19 0.70 -2.44
C ARG A 37 -3.89 1.96 -1.64
N ARG A 38 -3.03 1.80 -0.62
CA ARG A 38 -2.46 2.87 0.22
C ARG A 38 -1.30 3.57 -0.52
N PRO A 39 -0.82 4.75 -0.06
CA PRO A 39 0.33 5.42 -0.67
C PRO A 39 1.53 4.47 -0.85
N CYS A 40 2.16 4.54 -2.02
CA CYS A 40 3.32 3.72 -2.37
C CYS A 40 4.37 3.78 -1.24
N SER A 41 4.71 2.61 -0.71
CA SER A 41 5.67 2.45 0.38
C SER A 41 6.04 0.98 0.54
N GLY A 42 7.18 0.71 1.16
CA GLY A 42 7.64 -0.64 1.43
C GLY A 42 8.51 -0.77 2.67
N VAL A 43 8.76 -2.02 3.06
CA VAL A 43 9.70 -2.38 4.13
C VAL A 43 10.70 -3.38 3.56
N VAL A 44 11.98 -3.04 3.64
CA VAL A 44 13.07 -3.98 3.38
C VAL A 44 13.54 -4.52 4.71
N THR A 45 13.50 -5.85 4.86
CA THR A 45 14.11 -6.54 5.98
C THR A 45 15.30 -7.33 5.45
N PHE A 46 16.49 -7.05 5.99
CA PHE A 46 17.71 -7.77 5.68
C PHE A 46 18.32 -8.30 6.98
N ASN A 47 18.20 -9.61 7.20
CA ASN A 47 18.45 -10.24 8.49
C ASN A 47 17.67 -9.51 9.62
N SER A 48 18.36 -8.87 10.57
CA SER A 48 17.74 -8.08 11.65
C SER A 48 17.54 -6.60 11.31
N ALA A 49 18.15 -6.10 10.22
CA ALA A 49 18.02 -4.71 9.82
C ALA A 49 16.68 -4.47 9.11
N VAL A 50 16.03 -3.35 9.44
CA VAL A 50 14.76 -2.94 8.84
C VAL A 50 14.89 -1.53 8.28
N THR A 51 14.59 -1.38 6.99
CA THR A 51 14.55 -0.10 6.31
C THR A 51 13.12 0.17 5.84
N LEU A 52 12.58 1.33 6.21
CA LEU A 52 11.32 1.83 5.67
C LEU A 52 11.59 2.62 4.38
N LEU A 53 10.85 2.29 3.33
CA LEU A 53 10.86 3.01 2.07
C LEU A 53 9.60 3.87 2.00
N ASP A 54 9.81 5.19 1.94
CA ASP A 54 8.78 6.25 1.97
C ASP A 54 7.94 6.30 3.27
N ALA A 55 7.13 7.36 3.39
CA ALA A 55 6.38 7.67 4.61
C ALA A 55 4.96 8.24 4.34
N GLY A 56 4.36 7.94 3.20
CA GLY A 56 3.02 8.46 2.85
C GLY A 56 1.87 7.84 3.67
N ARG A 57 2.11 6.72 4.35
CA ARG A 57 1.08 6.03 5.14
C ARG A 57 0.81 6.77 6.45
N ARG A 58 -0.43 7.19 6.66
CA ARG A 58 -0.90 7.70 7.97
C ARG A 58 -1.35 6.53 8.86
N ILE A 59 -1.19 6.72 10.17
CA ILE A 59 -1.72 5.86 11.24
C ILE A 59 -3.24 5.79 11.15
#